data_AF-A0A139ABG0-F1
#
_entry.id   AF-A0A139ABG0-F1
#
_cell.length_a   1.000
_cell.length_b   1.000
_cell.length_c   1.000
_cell.angle_alpha   90.00
_cell.angle_beta   90.00
_cell.angle_gamma   90.00
#
_symmetry.space_group_name_H-M   'P 1'
#
loop_
_entity.id
_entity.type
_entity.pdbx_description
1 polymer ?
#
loop_
_entity_poly.entity_id
_entity_poly.type
_entity_poly.pdbx_seq_one_letter_code
_entity_poly.pdbx_strand_id
1 'polypeptide(L)'
;MENRRGTLSRSLSSASLETIVPAVKKHLWVEAFQMRGSIALQVMPPLMVLVLWTAVVCYLDLILTMDFRLPTSFITLLGVVLGLLLAFRSTQAYDRFYEGRKTWGTLQFQCRNGIRAMMLSFVDTEDGNAACQKAVKMLIAFVFSLKHYLRAEKDVNQLSDMLDVMDVIPISAFTSPGGDLENGKRELNETDPLLGPYGAIVYENGEGMPFKIGYALAKHLQEAHLANLITGPNAGAVQSLVPNLTETATVLERIATSPIPPAYSIHLRQILFIYCFFLPLQLVKDLQWLVILVVFFASYCFLGIEMIARQLEMPFGRERVSDICEKIFNEKMFTVAIAIAPAVSLWMPSLKIQSVIS
;
A
#
# COMPACT_ATOMS: atom_id res chain seq x y z
N MET A 1 21.75 -32.69 33.91
CA MET A 1 21.46 -31.48 33.12
C MET A 1 21.24 -31.77 31.62
N GLU A 2 21.09 -33.03 31.20
CA GLU A 2 20.98 -33.41 29.77
C GLU A 2 19.57 -33.30 29.16
N ASN A 3 18.50 -33.33 29.96
CA ASN A 3 17.16 -33.69 29.44
C ASN A 3 16.23 -32.52 29.05
N ARG A 4 16.72 -31.27 29.00
CA ARG A 4 15.92 -30.09 28.57
C ARG A 4 16.30 -29.50 27.21
N ARG A 5 17.42 -29.93 26.60
CA ARG A 5 17.82 -29.44 25.26
C ARG A 5 17.11 -30.17 24.11
N GLY A 6 16.68 -31.43 24.31
CA GLY A 6 16.02 -32.24 23.27
C GLY A 6 14.54 -31.91 23.03
N THR A 7 13.85 -31.34 24.02
CA THR A 7 12.42 -30.97 23.92
C THR A 7 12.20 -29.60 23.27
N LEU A 8 13.12 -28.65 23.49
CA LEU A 8 13.07 -27.33 22.86
C LEU A 8 13.37 -27.38 21.35
N SER A 9 14.34 -28.20 20.92
CA SER A 9 14.72 -28.31 19.50
C SER A 9 13.62 -28.94 18.62
N ARG A 10 12.81 -29.86 19.17
CA ARG A 10 11.66 -30.46 18.47
C ARG A 10 10.43 -29.55 18.42
N SER A 11 10.21 -28.71 19.44
CA SER A 11 9.07 -27.77 19.46
C SER A 11 9.24 -26.56 18.53
N LEU A 12 10.48 -26.13 18.30
CA LEU A 12 10.78 -24.97 17.44
C LEU A 12 10.81 -25.34 15.94
N SER A 13 10.95 -26.61 15.60
CA SER A 13 11.04 -27.08 14.20
C SER A 13 9.68 -27.30 13.53
N SER A 14 8.62 -27.61 14.27
CA SER A 14 7.29 -27.86 13.67
C SER A 14 6.40 -26.61 13.64
N ALA A 15 6.51 -25.71 14.62
CA ALA A 15 5.66 -24.52 14.72
C ALA A 15 6.07 -23.36 13.80
N SER A 16 7.31 -23.35 13.30
CA SER A 16 7.87 -22.23 12.52
C SER A 16 7.79 -22.40 11.00
N LEU A 17 7.47 -23.61 10.51
CA LEU A 17 7.45 -23.94 9.08
C LEU A 17 6.06 -23.87 8.43
N GLU A 18 4.96 -23.87 9.21
CA GLU A 18 3.59 -23.90 8.65
C GLU A 18 3.08 -22.56 8.09
N THR A 19 3.81 -21.46 8.21
CA THR A 19 3.26 -20.10 7.95
C THR A 19 3.89 -19.32 6.80
N ILE A 20 4.85 -19.89 6.05
CA ILE A 20 5.49 -19.16 4.93
C ILE A 20 4.61 -19.14 3.68
N VAL A 21 3.84 -20.20 3.44
CA VAL A 21 2.92 -20.30 2.31
C VAL A 21 1.51 -20.11 2.87
N PRO A 22 0.75 -19.08 2.43
CA PRO A 22 -0.64 -18.96 2.86
C PRO A 22 -1.39 -20.23 2.46
N ALA A 23 -2.03 -20.88 3.43
CA ALA A 23 -2.90 -22.01 3.14
C ALA A 23 -3.98 -21.53 2.16
N VAL A 24 -4.02 -22.13 0.96
CA VAL A 24 -5.11 -21.89 0.01
C VAL A 24 -6.39 -22.32 0.70
N LYS A 25 -7.22 -21.36 1.12
CA LYS A 25 -8.52 -21.66 1.71
C LYS A 25 -9.34 -22.39 0.66
N LYS A 26 -9.68 -23.66 0.91
CA LYS A 26 -10.34 -24.53 -0.07
C LYS A 26 -11.83 -24.21 -0.29
N HIS A 27 -12.39 -23.15 0.33
CA HIS A 27 -13.82 -22.85 0.29
C HIS A 27 -14.16 -21.67 -0.63
N LEU A 28 -14.12 -21.92 -1.95
CA LEU A 28 -14.49 -20.98 -3.01
C LEU A 28 -15.83 -20.26 -2.76
N TRP A 29 -16.82 -21.00 -2.24
CA TRP A 29 -18.15 -20.46 -1.96
C TRP A 29 -18.17 -19.42 -0.84
N VAL A 30 -17.36 -19.62 0.20
CA VAL A 30 -17.30 -18.67 1.32
C VAL A 30 -16.64 -17.36 0.88
N GLU A 31 -15.65 -17.44 -0.01
CA GLU A 31 -14.99 -16.27 -0.60
C GLU A 31 -15.92 -15.54 -1.59
N ALA A 32 -16.66 -16.28 -2.42
CA ALA A 32 -17.62 -15.71 -3.37
C ALA A 32 -18.74 -14.90 -2.70
N PHE A 33 -19.20 -15.32 -1.51
CA PHE A 33 -20.26 -14.64 -0.76
C PHE A 33 -19.74 -13.63 0.29
N GLN A 34 -18.44 -13.35 0.31
CA GLN A 34 -17.87 -12.44 1.29
C GLN A 34 -18.17 -10.97 0.93
N MET A 35 -19.23 -10.41 1.51
CA MET A 35 -19.69 -9.03 1.24
C MET A 35 -18.84 -7.95 1.93
N ARG A 36 -18.29 -8.22 3.12
CA ARG A 36 -17.46 -7.24 3.84
C ARG A 36 -16.17 -6.99 3.06
N GLY A 37 -15.93 -5.74 2.66
CA GLY A 37 -14.77 -5.29 1.88
C GLY A 37 -14.73 -5.82 0.44
N SER A 38 -15.88 -6.22 -0.11
CA SER A 38 -16.04 -6.57 -1.51
C SER A 38 -16.27 -5.32 -2.36
N ILE A 39 -15.69 -5.33 -3.57
CA ILE A 39 -15.95 -4.35 -4.63
C ILE A 39 -17.44 -4.22 -4.93
N ALA A 40 -18.22 -5.28 -4.69
CA ALA A 40 -19.65 -5.33 -4.97
C ALA A 40 -20.42 -4.16 -4.34
N LEU A 41 -20.18 -3.85 -3.05
CA LEU A 41 -20.89 -2.79 -2.33
C LEU A 41 -20.56 -1.38 -2.87
N GLN A 42 -19.35 -1.18 -3.40
CA GLN A 42 -18.94 0.10 -3.98
C GLN A 42 -19.54 0.31 -5.39
N VAL A 43 -19.81 -0.78 -6.11
CA VAL A 43 -20.41 -0.76 -7.45
C VAL A 43 -21.95 -0.71 -7.39
N MET A 44 -22.57 -1.07 -6.27
CA MET A 44 -24.03 -1.08 -6.13
C MET A 44 -24.71 0.27 -6.45
N PRO A 45 -24.25 1.43 -5.96
CA PRO A 45 -24.94 2.70 -6.24
C PRO A 45 -25.09 3.03 -7.74
N PRO A 46 -24.03 3.04 -8.57
CA PRO A 46 -24.19 3.27 -10.01
C PRO A 46 -24.96 2.14 -10.69
N LEU A 47 -24.83 0.89 -10.23
CA LEU A 47 -25.56 -0.25 -10.76
C LEU A 47 -27.08 -0.09 -10.54
N MET A 48 -27.51 0.34 -9.35
CA MET A 48 -28.93 0.57 -9.06
C MET A 48 -29.54 1.64 -9.96
N VAL A 49 -28.79 2.70 -10.27
CA VAL A 49 -29.22 3.73 -11.23
C VAL A 49 -29.41 3.14 -12.64
N LEU A 50 -28.49 2.29 -13.10
CA LEU A 50 -28.60 1.62 -14.40
C LEU A 50 -29.75 0.61 -14.45
N VAL A 51 -30.00 -0.11 -13.36
CA VAL A 51 -31.14 -1.03 -13.24
C VAL A 51 -32.46 -0.26 -13.27
N LEU A 52 -32.54 0.86 -12.53
CA LEU A 52 -33.70 1.73 -12.55
C LEU A 52 -33.94 2.29 -13.94
N TRP A 53 -32.89 2.76 -14.62
CA TRP A 53 -32.97 3.20 -16.01
C TRP A 53 -33.48 2.07 -16.93
N THR A 54 -32.98 0.86 -16.76
CA THR A 54 -33.42 -0.31 -17.53
C THR A 54 -34.91 -0.61 -17.30
N ALA A 55 -35.38 -0.50 -16.05
CA ALA A 55 -36.79 -0.67 -15.73
C ALA A 55 -37.66 0.43 -16.38
N VAL A 56 -37.19 1.67 -16.41
CA VAL A 56 -37.86 2.77 -17.13
C VAL A 56 -37.94 2.47 -18.63
N VAL A 57 -36.84 2.04 -19.25
CA VAL A 57 -36.83 1.66 -20.68
C VAL A 57 -37.80 0.50 -20.96
N CYS A 58 -37.83 -0.53 -20.12
CA CYS A 58 -38.77 -1.65 -20.26
C CYS A 58 -40.23 -1.17 -20.14
N TYR A 59 -40.51 -0.26 -19.20
CA TYR A 59 -41.85 0.32 -19.03
C TYR A 59 -42.27 1.14 -20.27
N LEU A 60 -41.37 1.98 -20.80
CA LEU A 60 -41.64 2.82 -21.97
C LEU A 60 -41.86 2.00 -23.26
N ASP A 61 -41.07 0.96 -23.49
CA ASP A 61 -41.18 0.13 -24.70
C ASP A 61 -42.39 -0.82 -24.62
N LEU A 62 -42.59 -1.51 -23.48
CA LEU A 62 -43.62 -2.56 -23.37
C LEU A 62 -45.02 -2.03 -23.09
N ILE A 63 -45.16 -0.93 -22.35
CA ILE A 63 -46.47 -0.41 -21.92
C ILE A 63 -46.87 0.82 -22.73
N LEU A 64 -45.94 1.75 -22.96
CA LEU A 64 -46.20 2.96 -23.75
C LEU A 64 -45.95 2.76 -25.26
N THR A 65 -45.49 1.58 -25.69
CA THR A 65 -45.28 1.20 -27.10
C THR A 65 -44.39 2.19 -27.88
N MET A 66 -43.46 2.85 -27.18
CA MET A 66 -42.52 3.77 -27.81
C MET A 66 -41.34 3.01 -28.43
N ASP A 67 -41.20 3.11 -29.75
CA ASP A 67 -40.18 2.38 -30.51
C ASP A 67 -38.79 3.06 -30.43
N PHE A 68 -37.92 2.60 -29.52
CA PHE A 68 -36.54 3.08 -29.36
C PHE A 68 -35.50 2.15 -30.01
N ARG A 69 -35.67 1.82 -31.29
CA ARG A 69 -34.78 0.86 -31.97
C ARG A 69 -33.40 1.44 -32.23
N LEU A 70 -32.40 0.87 -31.58
CA LEU A 70 -30.99 1.10 -31.90
C LEU A 70 -30.43 -0.07 -32.72
N PRO A 71 -29.65 0.19 -33.78
CA PRO A 71 -29.02 -0.86 -34.54
C PRO A 71 -27.98 -1.61 -33.69
N THR A 72 -28.02 -2.95 -33.75
CA THR A 72 -27.15 -3.87 -33.00
C THR A 72 -25.66 -3.57 -33.21
N SER A 73 -25.28 -3.06 -34.39
CA SER A 73 -23.91 -2.70 -34.75
C SER A 73 -23.29 -1.62 -33.85
N PHE A 74 -24.09 -0.72 -33.28
CA PHE A 74 -23.59 0.36 -32.43
C PHE A 74 -23.03 -0.18 -31.11
N ILE A 75 -23.80 -1.03 -30.43
CA ILE A 75 -23.41 -1.60 -29.13
C ILE A 75 -22.33 -2.65 -29.29
N THR A 76 -22.34 -3.45 -30.36
CA THR A 76 -21.27 -4.44 -30.58
C THR A 76 -19.92 -3.75 -30.78
N LEU A 77 -19.87 -2.67 -31.57
CA LEU A 77 -18.65 -1.87 -31.74
C LEU A 77 -18.20 -1.24 -30.41
N LEU A 78 -19.12 -0.63 -29.67
CA LEU A 78 -18.80 0.04 -28.41
C LEU A 78 -18.38 -0.97 -27.32
N GLY A 79 -18.97 -2.16 -27.31
CA GLY A 79 -18.62 -3.26 -26.42
C GLY A 79 -17.23 -3.86 -26.70
N VAL A 80 -16.86 -4.02 -27.98
CA VAL A 80 -15.51 -4.45 -28.37
C VAL A 80 -14.47 -3.43 -27.93
N VAL A 81 -14.70 -2.14 -28.21
CA VAL A 81 -13.80 -1.06 -27.79
C VAL A 81 -13.70 -0.99 -26.27
N LEU A 82 -14.82 -1.06 -25.56
CA LEU A 82 -14.87 -1.04 -24.10
C LEU A 82 -14.11 -2.22 -23.48
N GLY A 83 -14.30 -3.43 -24.02
CA GLY A 83 -13.59 -4.62 -23.55
C GLY A 83 -12.08 -4.50 -23.70
N LEU A 84 -11.62 -3.99 -24.85
CA LEU A 84 -10.20 -3.73 -25.10
C LEU A 84 -9.62 -2.68 -24.14
N LEU A 85 -10.32 -1.56 -23.96
CA LEU A 85 -9.90 -0.49 -23.05
C LEU A 85 -9.87 -0.96 -21.59
N LEU A 86 -10.86 -1.73 -21.14
CA LEU A 86 -10.88 -2.29 -19.79
C LEU A 86 -9.74 -3.28 -19.56
N ALA A 87 -9.42 -4.12 -20.56
CA ALA A 87 -8.29 -5.03 -20.48
C ALA A 87 -6.97 -4.27 -20.32
N PHE A 88 -6.71 -3.27 -21.15
CA PHE A 88 -5.52 -2.43 -21.02
C PHE A 88 -5.43 -1.71 -19.68
N ARG A 89 -6.53 -1.12 -19.21
CA ARG A 89 -6.59 -0.46 -17.90
C ARG A 89 -6.25 -1.42 -16.76
N SER A 90 -6.84 -2.62 -16.80
CA SER A 90 -6.65 -3.63 -15.76
C SER A 90 -5.20 -4.10 -15.70
N THR A 91 -4.58 -4.30 -16.87
CA THR A 91 -3.15 -4.65 -16.96
C THR A 91 -2.26 -3.53 -16.41
N GLN A 92 -2.47 -2.28 -16.81
CA GLN A 92 -1.66 -1.15 -16.32
C GLN A 92 -1.78 -0.94 -14.81
N ALA A 93 -3.00 -1.05 -14.27
CA ALA A 93 -3.23 -0.95 -12.84
C ALA A 93 -2.57 -2.11 -12.08
N TYR A 94 -2.66 -3.33 -12.62
CA TYR A 94 -2.00 -4.50 -12.03
C TYR A 94 -0.47 -4.36 -12.04
N ASP A 95 0.13 -3.90 -13.13
CA ASP A 95 1.57 -3.70 -13.24
C ASP A 95 2.07 -2.70 -12.20
N ARG A 96 1.36 -1.58 -12.02
CA ARG A 96 1.68 -0.59 -10.98
C ARG A 96 1.57 -1.16 -9.57
N PHE A 97 0.50 -1.89 -9.28
CA PHE A 97 0.34 -2.59 -8.00
C PHE A 97 1.49 -3.60 -7.76
N TYR A 98 1.86 -4.34 -8.81
CA TYR A 98 2.91 -5.33 -8.75
C TYR A 98 4.29 -4.70 -8.55
N GLU A 99 4.58 -3.59 -9.23
CA GLU A 99 5.80 -2.80 -9.04
C GLU A 99 5.91 -2.29 -7.60
N GLY A 100 4.85 -1.68 -7.05
CA GLY A 100 4.82 -1.20 -5.67
C GLY A 100 5.13 -2.30 -4.66
N ARG A 101 4.48 -3.47 -4.81
CA ARG A 101 4.72 -4.64 -3.95
C ARG A 101 6.15 -5.18 -4.08
N LYS A 102 6.70 -5.24 -5.30
CA LYS A 102 8.07 -5.70 -5.56
C LYS A 102 9.08 -4.79 -4.87
N THR A 103 8.92 -3.48 -5.04
CA THR A 103 9.78 -2.46 -4.42
C THR A 103 9.70 -2.50 -2.90
N TRP A 104 8.51 -2.72 -2.33
CA TRP A 104 8.36 -2.94 -0.88
C TRP A 104 9.08 -4.21 -0.40
N GLY A 105 9.05 -5.28 -1.19
CA GLY A 105 9.84 -6.48 -0.93
C GLY A 105 11.35 -6.22 -0.95
N THR A 106 11.83 -5.40 -1.89
CA THR A 106 13.23 -4.94 -1.93
C THR A 106 13.61 -4.13 -0.69
N LEU A 107 12.75 -3.20 -0.25
CA LEU A 107 12.96 -2.43 0.97
C LEU A 107 13.13 -3.35 2.19
N GLN A 108 12.27 -4.35 2.30
CA GLN A 108 12.34 -5.35 3.37
C GLN A 108 13.64 -6.16 3.35
N PHE A 109 14.08 -6.58 2.15
CA PHE A 109 15.36 -7.28 1.95
C PHE A 109 16.55 -6.41 2.37
N GLN A 110 16.58 -5.15 1.95
CA GLN A 110 17.62 -4.19 2.31
C GLN A 110 17.66 -3.94 3.83
N CYS A 111 16.51 -3.79 4.48
CA CYS A 111 16.46 -3.62 5.94
C CYS A 111 17.04 -4.84 6.67
N ARG A 112 16.66 -6.06 6.27
CA ARG A 112 17.17 -7.31 6.87
C ARG A 112 18.68 -7.45 6.71
N ASN A 113 19.19 -7.20 5.50
CA ASN A 113 20.62 -7.26 5.24
C ASN A 113 21.38 -6.14 5.94
N GLY A 114 20.82 -4.93 5.98
CA GLY A 114 21.37 -3.79 6.69
C GLY A 114 21.55 -4.07 8.17
N ILE A 115 20.52 -4.63 8.82
CA ILE A 115 20.59 -5.00 10.24
C ILE A 115 21.65 -6.08 10.48
N ARG A 116 21.69 -7.12 9.65
CA ARG A 116 22.73 -8.15 9.75
C ARG A 116 24.14 -7.56 9.56
N ALA A 117 24.30 -6.65 8.60
CA ALA A 117 25.58 -5.99 8.35
C ALA A 117 25.99 -5.09 9.52
N MET A 118 25.06 -4.31 10.10
CA MET A 118 25.32 -3.51 11.30
C MET A 118 25.71 -4.40 12.48
N MET A 119 24.97 -5.47 12.76
CA MET A 119 25.28 -6.39 13.86
C MET A 119 26.65 -7.07 13.74
N LEU A 120 27.13 -7.30 12.52
CA LEU A 120 28.42 -7.97 12.29
C LEU A 120 29.61 -7.00 12.15
N SER A 121 29.36 -5.72 11.88
CA SER A 121 30.43 -4.74 11.60
C SER A 121 30.73 -3.82 12.76
N PHE A 122 29.78 -3.64 13.68
CA PHE A 122 30.04 -2.87 14.90
C PHE A 122 30.91 -3.67 15.86
N VAL A 123 31.87 -2.99 16.50
CA VAL A 123 32.77 -3.58 17.49
C VAL A 123 31.98 -3.94 18.75
N ASP A 124 32.30 -5.10 19.33
CA ASP A 124 31.65 -5.61 20.53
C ASP A 124 32.12 -4.89 21.82
N THR A 125 31.73 -3.62 21.93
CA THR A 125 32.02 -2.70 23.04
C THR A 125 30.72 -2.06 23.50
N GLU A 126 30.67 -1.52 24.71
CA GLU A 126 29.47 -0.83 25.22
C GLU A 126 29.04 0.32 24.29
N ASP A 127 30.01 1.14 23.84
CA ASP A 127 29.79 2.23 22.89
C ASP A 127 29.39 1.75 21.49
N GLY A 128 30.03 0.68 20.99
CA GLY A 128 29.72 0.09 19.68
C GLY A 128 28.32 -0.51 19.64
N ASN A 129 27.91 -1.19 20.72
CA ASN A 129 26.58 -1.75 20.85
C ASN A 129 25.51 -0.67 20.99
N ALA A 130 25.77 0.40 21.76
CA ALA A 130 24.87 1.55 21.84
C ALA A 130 24.70 2.26 20.48
N ALA A 131 25.80 2.44 19.74
CA ALA A 131 25.77 3.04 18.41
C ALA A 131 25.03 2.15 17.38
N CYS A 132 25.19 0.83 17.43
CA CYS A 132 24.45 -0.12 16.61
C CYS A 132 22.94 -0.06 16.90
N GLN A 133 22.56 -0.04 18.18
CA GLN A 133 21.16 0.09 18.59
C GLN A 133 20.54 1.39 18.06
N LYS A 134 21.27 2.51 18.18
CA LYS A 134 20.84 3.81 17.65
C LYS A 134 20.63 3.77 16.13
N ALA A 135 21.52 3.12 15.38
CA ALA A 135 21.39 2.95 13.92
C ALA A 135 20.19 2.08 13.53
N VAL A 136 19.95 0.97 14.23
CA VAL A 136 18.80 0.09 13.99
C VAL A 136 17.48 0.81 14.28
N LYS A 137 17.43 1.60 15.36
CA LYS A 137 16.26 2.43 15.71
C LYS A 137 15.95 3.46 14.62
N MET A 138 16.96 4.16 14.11
CA MET A 138 16.81 5.09 12.98
C MET A 138 16.34 4.39 11.70
N LEU A 139 16.83 3.19 11.40
CA LEU A 139 16.37 2.39 10.27
C LEU A 139 14.88 2.04 10.39
N ILE A 140 14.42 1.62 11.57
CA ILE A 140 13.00 1.35 11.81
C ILE A 140 12.19 2.63 11.60
N ALA A 141 12.63 3.74 12.19
CA ALA A 141 11.98 5.04 12.05
C ALA A 141 11.88 5.50 10.58
N PHE A 142 12.93 5.29 9.79
CA PHE A 142 12.94 5.56 8.35
C PHE A 142 11.79 4.84 7.65
N VAL A 143 11.65 3.54 7.88
CA VAL A 143 10.65 2.73 7.18
C VAL A 143 9.22 3.10 7.63
N PHE A 144 9.00 3.36 8.91
CA PHE A 144 7.71 3.84 9.41
C PHE A 144 7.35 5.22 8.83
N SER A 145 8.31 6.15 8.83
CA SER A 145 8.09 7.48 8.25
C SER A 145 7.82 7.40 6.75
N LEU A 146 8.46 6.48 6.03
CA LEU A 146 8.21 6.24 4.61
C LEU A 146 6.80 5.73 4.35
N LYS A 147 6.28 4.82 5.19
CA LYS A 147 4.88 4.36 5.12
C LYS A 147 3.91 5.55 5.25
N HIS A 148 4.09 6.37 6.29
CA HIS A 148 3.20 7.52 6.53
C HIS A 148 3.34 8.59 5.45
N TYR A 149 4.57 8.79 4.94
CA TYR A 149 4.86 9.67 3.82
C TYR A 149 4.08 9.27 2.56
N LEU A 150 4.16 7.99 2.15
CA LEU A 150 3.47 7.49 0.96
C LEU A 150 1.93 7.52 1.09
N ARG A 151 1.41 7.55 2.32
CA ARG A 151 -0.03 7.61 2.63
C ARG A 151 -0.58 9.02 2.83
N ALA A 152 0.28 10.04 2.82
CA ALA A 152 -0.09 11.39 3.22
C ALA A 152 -0.75 11.47 4.62
N GLU A 153 -0.36 10.59 5.55
CA GLU A 153 -0.91 10.55 6.90
C GLU A 153 -0.24 11.61 7.79
N LYS A 154 -1.05 12.43 8.46
CA LYS A 154 -0.61 13.51 9.35
C LYS A 154 -0.36 13.07 10.80
N ASP A 155 -0.55 11.80 11.14
CA ASP A 155 -0.45 11.34 12.53
C ASP A 155 0.99 11.24 13.01
N VAL A 156 1.56 12.41 13.32
CA VAL A 156 2.81 12.57 14.07
C VAL A 156 2.66 12.02 15.50
N ASN A 157 1.43 11.93 16.04
CA ASN A 157 1.19 11.47 17.41
C ASN A 157 1.36 9.95 17.59
N GLN A 158 1.05 9.12 16.59
CA GLN A 158 1.42 7.69 16.64
C GLN A 158 2.91 7.48 16.42
N LEU A 159 3.55 8.38 15.66
CA LEU A 159 4.99 8.43 15.61
C LEU A 159 5.51 8.73 17.04
N SER A 160 4.98 9.76 17.73
CA SER A 160 5.36 10.16 19.11
C SER A 160 5.23 9.06 20.18
N ASP A 161 4.26 8.15 20.03
CA ASP A 161 4.09 7.02 20.95
C ASP A 161 5.07 5.84 20.67
N MET A 162 5.55 5.67 19.43
CA MET A 162 6.69 4.79 19.11
C MET A 162 8.05 5.47 19.29
N LEU A 163 8.04 6.72 19.78
CA LEU A 163 9.12 7.69 19.81
C LEU A 163 9.81 7.82 21.18
N ASP A 164 9.43 7.01 22.18
CA ASP A 164 10.26 6.72 23.36
C ASP A 164 11.60 6.04 22.99
N VAL A 165 11.80 5.80 21.69
CA VAL A 165 13.04 5.38 21.05
C VAL A 165 13.98 6.58 20.75
N MET A 166 13.53 7.83 20.96
CA MET A 166 14.18 9.06 20.47
C MET A 166 14.92 9.94 21.50
N ASP A 167 15.97 9.40 22.10
CA ASP A 167 17.07 10.26 22.61
C ASP A 167 17.97 10.82 21.48
N VAL A 168 17.56 10.64 20.22
CA VAL A 168 18.51 10.60 19.09
C VAL A 168 18.31 11.74 18.09
N ILE A 169 17.09 12.24 17.89
CA ILE A 169 16.83 13.39 17.01
C ILE A 169 15.59 14.16 17.50
N PRO A 170 15.67 15.43 17.90
CA PRO A 170 14.52 16.16 18.44
C PRO A 170 13.45 16.40 17.35
N ILE A 171 12.21 15.97 17.62
CA ILE A 171 11.01 16.18 16.77
C ILE A 171 10.81 17.65 16.42
N SER A 172 11.20 18.55 17.34
CA SER A 172 11.10 20.01 17.19
C SER A 172 11.96 20.56 16.06
N ALA A 173 12.99 19.84 15.60
CA ALA A 173 13.76 20.22 14.41
C ALA A 173 13.04 19.85 13.08
N PHE A 174 11.93 19.12 13.14
CA PHE A 174 11.24 18.55 11.97
C PHE A 174 9.76 18.93 11.87
N THR A 175 9.21 19.62 12.87
CA THR A 175 7.94 20.31 12.75
C THR A 175 8.17 21.64 12.02
N SER A 176 7.26 21.99 11.10
CA SER A 176 7.24 23.32 10.46
C SER A 176 7.40 24.41 11.52
N PRO A 177 8.42 25.28 11.45
CA PRO A 177 8.43 26.49 12.26
C PRO A 177 7.36 27.44 11.71
N GLY A 178 6.11 27.28 12.16
CA GLY A 178 5.00 28.18 11.78
C GLY A 178 3.64 27.54 11.51
N GLY A 179 3.45 26.24 11.76
CA GLY A 179 2.13 25.63 11.66
C GLY A 179 1.42 25.62 13.01
N ASP A 180 0.73 26.70 13.37
CA ASP A 180 -0.13 26.75 14.55
C ASP A 180 -1.09 25.55 14.56
N LEU A 181 -0.91 24.68 15.56
CA LEU A 181 -1.74 23.48 15.80
C LEU A 181 -3.18 23.82 16.23
N GLU A 182 -3.50 25.08 16.48
CA GLU A 182 -4.83 25.48 17.00
C GLU A 182 -5.91 25.65 15.93
N ASN A 183 -5.55 25.82 14.65
CA ASN A 183 -6.54 26.03 13.60
C ASN A 183 -6.28 25.09 12.41
N GLY A 184 -6.75 23.86 12.53
CA GLY A 184 -6.62 22.78 11.55
C GLY A 184 -7.36 22.98 10.23
N LYS A 185 -7.02 24.03 9.47
CA LYS A 185 -7.38 24.21 8.06
C LYS A 185 -6.15 24.67 7.29
N ARG A 186 -5.30 23.71 6.88
CA ARG A 186 -4.45 23.93 5.71
C ARG A 186 -5.28 23.57 4.50
N GLU A 187 -5.60 24.58 3.69
CA GLU A 187 -6.25 24.42 2.40
C GLU A 187 -5.43 23.42 1.58
N LEU A 188 -6.03 22.26 1.31
CA LEU A 188 -5.61 21.43 0.21
C LEU A 188 -5.80 22.32 -1.02
N ASN A 189 -4.72 22.72 -1.70
CA ASN A 189 -4.84 23.24 -3.06
C ASN A 189 -5.29 22.08 -3.95
N GLU A 190 -6.59 21.75 -3.89
CA GLU A 190 -7.29 20.79 -4.75
C GLU A 190 -7.30 21.26 -6.22
N THR A 191 -6.80 22.47 -6.50
CA THR A 191 -6.90 23.16 -7.77
C THR A 191 -5.82 22.82 -8.78
N ASP A 192 -4.84 21.97 -8.44
CA ASP A 192 -3.79 21.57 -9.39
C ASP A 192 -4.08 20.19 -9.99
N PRO A 193 -4.68 20.10 -11.21
CA PRO A 193 -5.19 18.85 -11.78
C PRO A 193 -4.11 17.81 -12.06
N LEU A 194 -2.83 18.24 -12.04
CA LEU A 194 -1.67 17.40 -12.31
C LEU A 194 -1.08 16.77 -11.05
N LEU A 195 -1.32 17.35 -9.87
CA LEU A 195 -0.64 16.98 -8.62
C LEU A 195 -1.54 16.22 -7.62
N GLY A 196 -2.87 16.28 -7.78
CA GLY A 196 -3.82 15.52 -6.97
C GLY A 196 -3.66 15.73 -5.45
N PRO A 197 -4.29 14.89 -4.60
CA PRO A 197 -4.16 14.98 -3.14
C PRO A 197 -2.74 14.70 -2.60
N TYR A 198 -1.81 14.29 -3.47
CA TYR A 198 -0.43 13.91 -3.12
C TYR A 198 0.59 15.04 -3.32
N GLY A 199 0.28 16.06 -4.14
CA GLY A 199 1.14 17.24 -4.30
C GLY A 199 1.12 18.22 -3.13
N ALA A 200 0.22 18.03 -2.15
CA ALA A 200 0.12 18.88 -0.97
C ALA A 200 1.11 18.54 0.16
N ILE A 201 1.93 17.48 0.01
CA ILE A 201 2.97 17.14 0.99
C ILE A 201 4.28 17.90 0.69
N VAL A 202 4.17 19.19 0.39
CA VAL A 202 5.33 20.09 0.39
C VAL A 202 5.54 20.50 1.85
N TYR A 203 6.44 19.81 2.56
CA TYR A 203 6.98 20.32 3.82
C TYR A 203 7.71 21.63 3.51
N GLU A 204 7.66 22.62 4.41
CA GLU A 204 8.20 23.99 4.23
C GLU A 204 9.68 24.06 3.80
N ASN A 205 10.44 22.95 3.93
CA ASN A 205 11.84 22.81 3.52
C ASN A 205 12.07 21.80 2.38
N GLY A 206 11.05 21.45 1.59
CA GLY A 206 11.16 20.66 0.36
C GLY A 206 11.43 19.16 0.51
N GLU A 207 11.99 18.69 1.63
CA GLU A 207 12.32 17.27 1.83
C GLU A 207 11.33 16.54 2.74
N GLY A 208 10.85 15.38 2.28
CA GLY A 208 10.00 14.48 3.07
C GLY A 208 10.73 13.90 4.29
N MET A 209 9.98 13.65 5.36
CA MET A 209 10.48 13.07 6.62
C MET A 209 11.39 11.82 6.47
N PRO A 210 11.07 10.82 5.63
CA PRO A 210 11.95 9.66 5.47
C PRO A 210 13.36 10.02 4.99
N PHE A 211 13.50 10.99 4.09
CA PHE A 211 14.81 11.40 3.59
C PHE A 211 15.66 12.08 4.67
N LYS A 212 15.03 12.86 5.56
CA LYS A 212 15.71 13.47 6.71
C LYS A 212 16.23 12.42 7.70
N ILE A 213 15.42 11.39 7.99
CA ILE A 213 15.85 10.27 8.83
C ILE A 213 16.97 9.47 8.14
N GLY A 214 16.87 9.27 6.82
CA GLY A 214 17.92 8.64 6.02
C GLY A 214 19.25 9.38 6.11
N TYR A 215 19.23 10.71 6.03
CA TYR A 215 20.42 11.55 6.23
C TYR A 215 20.98 11.43 7.65
N ALA A 216 20.13 11.47 8.68
CA ALA A 216 20.56 11.32 10.07
C ALA A 216 21.20 9.94 10.33
N LEU A 217 20.65 8.88 9.73
CA LEU A 217 21.23 7.54 9.74
C LEU A 217 22.61 7.53 9.04
N ALA A 218 22.72 8.15 7.87
CA ALA A 218 24.00 8.27 7.14
C ALA A 218 25.07 8.94 8.00
N LYS A 219 24.71 10.08 8.63
CA LYS A 219 25.59 10.84 9.51
C LYS A 219 26.04 10.00 10.71
N HIS A 220 25.11 9.33 11.38
CA HIS A 220 25.43 8.47 12.53
C HIS A 220 26.36 7.30 12.16
N LEU A 221 26.13 6.66 11.01
CA LEU A 221 27.01 5.60 10.51
C LEU A 221 28.41 6.12 10.16
N GLN A 222 28.50 7.33 9.60
CA GLN A 222 29.79 7.96 9.29
C GLN A 222 30.55 8.35 10.57
N GLU A 223 29.87 8.93 11.57
CA GLU A 223 30.46 9.26 12.88
C GLU A 223 30.97 8.00 13.59
N ALA A 224 30.19 6.90 13.56
CA ALA A 224 30.61 5.62 14.12
C ALA A 224 31.82 5.02 13.39
N HIS A 225 31.91 5.20 12.06
CA HIS A 225 33.08 4.78 11.30
C HIS A 225 34.33 5.60 11.65
N LEU A 226 34.22 6.93 11.75
CA LEU A 226 35.32 7.81 12.16
C LEU A 226 35.79 7.53 13.59
N ALA A 227 34.88 7.13 14.48
CA ALA A 227 35.19 6.71 15.84
C ALA A 227 35.78 5.29 15.95
N ASN A 228 36.07 4.61 14.82
CA ASN A 228 36.52 3.21 14.76
C ASN A 228 35.57 2.20 15.43
N LEU A 229 34.27 2.55 15.58
CA LEU A 229 33.24 1.64 16.12
C LEU A 229 32.74 0.66 15.06
N ILE A 230 32.94 0.96 13.78
CA ILE A 230 32.63 0.06 12.66
C ILE A 230 33.96 -0.46 12.11
N THR A 231 34.22 -1.74 12.29
CA THR A 231 35.47 -2.38 11.81
C THR A 231 35.18 -3.62 10.97
N GLY A 232 36.16 -3.99 10.15
CA GLY A 232 36.13 -5.22 9.36
C GLY A 232 35.64 -5.06 7.91
N PRO A 233 35.64 -6.16 7.16
CA PRO A 233 35.39 -6.17 5.71
C PRO A 233 33.96 -5.78 5.32
N ASN A 234 33.02 -5.82 6.27
CA ASN A 234 31.61 -5.53 6.03
C ASN A 234 31.24 -4.04 6.22
N ALA A 235 32.19 -3.17 6.58
CA ALA A 235 31.94 -1.73 6.75
C ALA A 235 31.36 -1.08 5.48
N GLY A 236 31.80 -1.51 4.29
CA GLY A 236 31.24 -1.05 3.01
C GLY A 236 29.79 -1.48 2.78
N ALA A 237 29.37 -2.62 3.33
CA ALA A 237 27.98 -3.06 3.29
C ALA A 237 27.07 -2.20 4.18
N VAL A 238 27.60 -1.69 5.31
CA VAL A 238 26.89 -0.77 6.19
C VAL A 238 26.77 0.62 5.55
N GLN A 239 27.84 1.13 4.93
CA GLN A 239 27.81 2.42 4.25
C GLN A 239 26.87 2.41 3.01
N SER A 240 26.81 1.31 2.26
CA SER A 240 25.91 1.19 1.10
C SER A 240 24.44 0.99 1.47
N LEU A 241 24.10 0.77 2.75
CA LEU A 241 22.71 0.61 3.19
C LEU A 241 21.87 1.88 2.90
N VAL A 242 22.38 3.07 3.24
CA VAL A 242 21.62 4.31 3.11
C VAL A 242 21.31 4.67 1.65
N PRO A 243 22.28 4.62 0.71
CA PRO A 243 21.98 4.81 -0.71
C PRO A 243 20.91 3.84 -1.22
N ASN A 244 20.98 2.55 -0.85
CA ASN A 244 20.03 1.53 -1.27
C ASN A 244 18.60 1.81 -0.75
N LEU A 245 18.48 2.24 0.51
CA LEU A 245 17.21 2.63 1.12
C LEU A 245 16.63 3.88 0.44
N THR A 246 17.48 4.86 0.14
CA THR A 246 17.10 6.11 -0.51
C THR A 246 16.60 5.83 -1.93
N GLU A 247 17.31 5.00 -2.71
CA GLU A 247 16.88 4.58 -4.04
C GLU A 247 15.50 3.93 -4.00
N THR A 248 15.28 3.00 -3.07
CA THR A 248 13.99 2.31 -2.94
C THR A 248 12.88 3.28 -2.53
N ALA A 249 13.16 4.22 -1.64
CA ALA A 249 12.22 5.27 -1.24
C ALA A 249 11.85 6.19 -2.41
N THR A 250 12.82 6.62 -3.23
CA THR A 250 12.56 7.42 -4.43
C THR A 250 11.74 6.66 -5.47
N VAL A 251 11.96 5.35 -5.64
CA VAL A 251 11.11 4.53 -6.53
C VAL A 251 9.68 4.45 -5.99
N LEU A 252 9.49 4.26 -4.69
CA LEU A 252 8.15 4.24 -4.08
C LEU A 252 7.45 5.60 -4.21
N GLU A 253 8.18 6.69 -4.02
CA GLU A 253 7.70 8.05 -4.22
C GLU A 253 7.28 8.29 -5.68
N ARG A 254 8.08 7.83 -6.66
CA ARG A 254 7.69 7.88 -8.08
C ARG A 254 6.39 7.12 -8.33
N ILE A 255 6.26 5.90 -7.79
CA ILE A 255 5.04 5.10 -7.95
C ILE A 255 3.82 5.80 -7.32
N ALA A 256 4.00 6.53 -6.21
CA ALA A 256 2.93 7.28 -5.57
C ALA A 256 2.55 8.56 -6.35
N THR A 257 3.55 9.32 -6.78
CA THR A 257 3.40 10.67 -7.37
C THR A 257 3.12 10.69 -8.86
N SER A 258 3.42 9.58 -9.58
CA SER A 258 3.21 9.48 -11.03
C SER A 258 2.01 8.58 -11.35
N PRO A 259 0.76 9.06 -11.23
CA PRO A 259 -0.40 8.28 -11.59
C PRO A 259 -0.56 8.10 -13.10
N ILE A 260 -1.34 7.07 -13.48
CA ILE A 260 -1.77 6.91 -14.87
C ILE A 260 -2.53 8.19 -15.25
N PRO A 261 -2.27 8.79 -16.42
CA PRO A 261 -2.90 10.05 -16.80
C PRO A 261 -4.43 10.02 -16.61
N PRO A 262 -5.02 10.97 -15.86
CA PRO A 262 -6.42 10.93 -15.49
C PRO A 262 -7.36 11.00 -16.69
N ALA A 263 -6.91 11.59 -17.80
CA ALA A 263 -7.68 11.61 -19.05
C ALA A 263 -8.08 10.19 -19.51
N TYR A 264 -7.20 9.20 -19.36
CA TYR A 264 -7.48 7.82 -19.76
C TYR A 264 -8.59 7.19 -18.91
N SER A 265 -8.51 7.33 -17.59
CA SER A 265 -9.48 6.75 -16.66
C SER A 265 -10.84 7.44 -16.73
N ILE A 266 -10.87 8.75 -16.98
CA ILE A 266 -12.09 9.54 -17.21
C ILE A 266 -12.77 9.11 -18.51
N HIS A 267 -12.06 9.08 -19.63
CA HIS A 267 -12.64 8.70 -20.93
C HIS A 267 -13.16 7.27 -20.93
N LEU A 268 -12.42 6.32 -20.35
CA LEU A 268 -12.88 4.94 -20.24
C LEU A 268 -14.18 4.83 -19.43
N ARG A 269 -14.31 5.60 -18.34
CA ARG A 269 -15.54 5.63 -17.54
C ARG A 269 -16.70 6.27 -18.30
N GLN A 270 -16.46 7.30 -19.10
CA GLN A 270 -17.49 7.88 -19.98
C GLN A 270 -18.02 6.85 -20.98
N ILE A 271 -17.13 6.13 -21.66
CA ILE A 271 -17.50 5.08 -22.63
C ILE A 271 -18.26 3.94 -21.94
N LEU A 272 -17.81 3.51 -20.75
CA LEU A 272 -18.47 2.51 -19.92
C LEU A 272 -19.92 2.89 -19.58
N PHE A 273 -20.15 4.13 -19.14
CA PHE A 273 -21.50 4.61 -18.81
C PHE A 273 -22.37 4.73 -20.06
N ILE A 274 -21.81 5.22 -21.18
CA ILE A 274 -22.53 5.27 -22.47
C ILE A 274 -22.94 3.85 -22.88
N TYR A 275 -22.05 2.87 -22.81
CA TYR A 275 -22.35 1.48 -23.11
C TYR A 275 -23.52 0.95 -22.28
N CYS A 276 -23.42 1.03 -20.95
CA CYS A 276 -24.43 0.52 -20.03
C CYS A 276 -25.78 1.26 -20.15
N PHE A 277 -25.76 2.55 -20.50
CA PHE A 277 -26.97 3.35 -20.69
C PHE A 277 -27.73 2.94 -21.95
N PHE A 278 -27.04 2.66 -23.06
CA PHE A 278 -27.68 2.28 -24.33
C PHE A 278 -27.98 0.78 -24.45
N LEU A 279 -27.32 -0.08 -23.66
CA LEU A 279 -27.54 -1.53 -23.63
C LEU A 279 -29.03 -1.95 -23.47
N PRO A 280 -29.83 -1.40 -22.52
CA PRO A 280 -31.23 -1.81 -22.37
C PRO A 280 -32.11 -1.47 -23.59
N LEU A 281 -31.86 -0.35 -24.27
CA LEU A 281 -32.62 0.07 -25.45
C LEU A 281 -32.48 -0.90 -26.62
N GLN A 282 -31.34 -1.58 -26.72
CA GLN A 282 -31.12 -2.58 -27.74
C GLN A 282 -31.83 -3.90 -27.41
N LEU A 283 -31.74 -4.35 -26.16
CA LEU A 283 -32.16 -5.69 -25.76
C LEU A 283 -33.66 -5.80 -25.43
N VAL A 284 -34.35 -4.67 -25.19
CA VAL A 284 -35.73 -4.63 -24.67
C VAL A 284 -36.73 -5.41 -25.54
N LYS A 285 -36.56 -5.39 -26.87
CA LYS A 285 -37.48 -6.08 -27.78
C LYS A 285 -37.34 -7.60 -27.78
N ASP A 286 -36.11 -8.08 -27.67
CA ASP A 286 -35.82 -9.52 -27.73
C ASP A 286 -36.07 -10.21 -26.39
N LEU A 287 -35.79 -9.52 -25.28
CA LEU A 287 -35.73 -10.09 -23.93
C LEU A 287 -36.82 -9.54 -22.99
N GLN A 288 -37.53 -8.47 -23.35
CA GLN A 288 -38.59 -7.85 -22.54
C GLN A 288 -38.13 -7.61 -21.08
N TRP A 289 -38.90 -8.04 -20.09
CA TRP A 289 -38.56 -7.91 -18.66
C TRP A 289 -37.26 -8.60 -18.26
N LEU A 290 -36.80 -9.62 -19.01
CA LEU A 290 -35.53 -10.30 -18.72
C LEU A 290 -34.31 -9.40 -18.92
N VAL A 291 -34.47 -8.29 -19.67
CA VAL A 291 -33.39 -7.30 -19.87
C VAL A 291 -32.88 -6.72 -18.56
N ILE A 292 -33.75 -6.52 -17.57
CA ILE A 292 -33.35 -5.98 -16.26
C ILE A 292 -32.26 -6.87 -15.64
N LEU A 293 -32.46 -8.19 -15.69
CA LEU A 293 -31.51 -9.16 -15.15
C LEU A 293 -30.22 -9.22 -15.98
N VAL A 294 -30.34 -9.22 -17.31
CA VAL A 294 -29.17 -9.26 -18.21
C VAL A 294 -28.30 -8.02 -18.04
N VAL A 295 -28.91 -6.82 -18.03
CA VAL A 295 -28.21 -5.55 -17.87
C VAL A 295 -27.61 -5.42 -16.46
N PHE A 296 -28.28 -5.94 -15.43
CA PHE A 296 -27.73 -6.02 -14.08
C PHE A 296 -26.40 -6.79 -14.08
N PHE A 297 -26.37 -8.01 -14.59
CA PHE A 297 -25.15 -8.82 -14.60
C PHE A 297 -24.06 -8.24 -15.52
N ALA A 298 -24.42 -7.78 -16.71
CA ALA A 298 -23.47 -7.18 -17.64
C ALA A 298 -22.82 -5.92 -17.05
N SER A 299 -23.63 -5.02 -16.49
CA SER A 299 -23.14 -3.78 -15.87
C SER A 299 -22.33 -4.07 -14.61
N TYR A 300 -22.75 -5.05 -13.79
CA TYR A 300 -21.99 -5.50 -12.63
C TYR A 300 -20.59 -5.99 -13.01
N CYS A 301 -20.46 -6.78 -14.09
CA CYS A 301 -19.15 -7.25 -14.56
C CYS A 301 -18.26 -6.09 -15.03
N PHE A 302 -18.77 -5.19 -15.86
CA PHE A 302 -17.98 -4.08 -16.40
C PHE A 302 -17.58 -3.05 -15.34
N LEU A 303 -18.53 -2.62 -14.51
CA LEU A 303 -18.25 -1.72 -13.38
C LEU A 303 -17.38 -2.40 -12.32
N GLY A 304 -17.57 -3.71 -12.10
CA GLY A 304 -16.76 -4.51 -11.21
C GLY A 304 -15.29 -4.45 -11.61
N ILE A 305 -14.97 -4.82 -12.85
CA ILE A 305 -13.59 -4.80 -13.38
C ILE A 305 -12.98 -3.39 -13.34
N GLU A 306 -13.74 -2.36 -13.74
CA GLU A 306 -13.27 -0.97 -13.67
C GLU A 306 -12.90 -0.58 -12.24
N MET A 307 -13.71 -0.99 -11.26
CA MET A 307 -13.46 -0.70 -9.87
C MET A 307 -12.24 -1.46 -9.35
N ILE A 308 -12.04 -2.74 -9.71
CA ILE A 308 -10.81 -3.48 -9.35
C ILE A 308 -9.57 -2.76 -9.87
N ALA A 309 -9.60 -2.34 -11.15
CA ALA A 309 -8.49 -1.61 -11.75
C ALA A 309 -8.21 -0.30 -10.99
N ARG A 310 -9.26 0.41 -10.54
CA ARG A 310 -9.10 1.62 -9.73
C ARG A 310 -8.46 1.34 -8.37
N GLN A 311 -8.83 0.25 -7.69
CA GLN A 311 -8.22 -0.11 -6.40
C GLN A 311 -6.74 -0.49 -6.57
N LEU A 312 -6.42 -1.23 -7.64
CA LEU A 312 -5.03 -1.62 -7.97
C LEU A 312 -4.16 -0.43 -8.34
N GLU A 313 -4.73 0.61 -8.94
CA GLU A 313 -4.01 1.82 -9.33
C GLU A 313 -3.40 2.57 -8.14
N MET A 314 -3.96 2.44 -6.93
CA MET A 314 -3.47 3.06 -5.71
C MET A 314 -2.90 2.03 -4.71
N PRO A 315 -1.65 1.55 -4.90
CA PRO A 315 -1.05 0.52 -4.04
C PRO A 315 -0.86 0.94 -2.58
N PHE A 316 -0.82 2.24 -2.30
CA PHE A 316 -0.61 2.81 -0.95
C PHE A 316 -1.87 3.40 -0.34
N GLY A 317 -3.05 3.18 -0.93
CA GLY A 317 -4.32 3.67 -0.39
C GLY A 317 -4.70 3.07 0.98
N ARG A 318 -5.88 3.44 1.46
CA ARG A 318 -6.54 2.83 2.63
C ARG A 318 -7.53 1.74 2.25
N GLU A 319 -7.47 1.30 1.00
CA GLU A 319 -8.34 0.24 0.51
C GLU A 319 -7.76 -1.12 0.87
N ARG A 320 -8.60 -2.15 0.90
CA ARG A 320 -8.21 -3.48 1.39
C ARG A 320 -7.10 -4.15 0.56
N VAL A 321 -7.00 -3.80 -0.72
CA VAL A 321 -5.93 -4.30 -1.61
C VAL A 321 -4.59 -3.65 -1.24
N SER A 322 -4.59 -2.37 -0.89
CA SER A 322 -3.43 -1.67 -0.33
C SER A 322 -3.11 -2.10 1.11
N ASP A 323 -4.08 -2.58 1.90
CA ASP A 323 -3.83 -3.19 3.22
C ASP A 323 -2.97 -4.46 3.14
N ILE A 324 -2.89 -5.12 1.98
CA ILE A 324 -2.00 -6.28 1.80
C ILE A 324 -0.54 -5.87 1.97
N CYS A 325 -0.16 -4.71 1.42
CA CYS A 325 1.18 -4.15 1.59
C CYS A 325 1.46 -3.83 3.06
N GLU A 326 0.44 -3.37 3.81
CA GLU A 326 0.53 -3.11 5.25
C GLU A 326 0.62 -4.38 6.09
N LYS A 327 -0.16 -5.42 5.80
CA LYS A 327 -0.07 -6.69 6.52
C LYS A 327 1.29 -7.34 6.31
N ILE A 328 1.80 -7.32 5.08
CA ILE A 328 3.17 -7.75 4.77
C ILE A 328 4.18 -6.91 5.54
N PHE A 329 3.96 -5.59 5.63
CA PHE A 329 4.83 -4.69 6.40
C PHE A 329 4.84 -5.04 7.89
N ASN A 330 3.67 -5.10 8.54
CA ASN A 330 3.53 -5.31 9.97
C ASN A 330 3.99 -6.73 10.38
N GLU A 331 3.61 -7.79 9.66
CA GLU A 331 4.04 -9.16 9.98
C GLU A 331 5.56 -9.36 9.78
N LYS A 332 6.15 -8.73 8.76
CA LYS A 332 7.55 -8.99 8.40
C LYS A 332 8.55 -8.01 9.02
N MET A 333 8.17 -6.78 9.32
CA MET A 333 8.95 -5.90 10.22
C MET A 333 9.00 -6.49 11.62
N PHE A 334 7.91 -7.09 12.10
CA PHE A 334 7.92 -7.86 13.34
C PHE A 334 8.92 -9.01 13.28
N THR A 335 9.07 -9.69 12.13
CA THR A 335 10.13 -10.70 11.94
C THR A 335 11.54 -10.08 11.96
N VAL A 336 11.72 -8.86 11.48
CA VAL A 336 13.00 -8.13 11.56
C VAL A 336 13.33 -7.76 13.02
N ALA A 337 12.33 -7.28 13.77
CA ALA A 337 12.43 -7.03 15.21
C ALA A 337 12.64 -8.33 16.02
N ILE A 338 12.03 -9.44 15.61
CA ILE A 338 12.25 -10.77 16.22
C ILE A 338 13.63 -11.33 15.85
N ALA A 339 14.14 -11.10 14.64
CA ALA A 339 15.50 -11.51 14.27
C ALA A 339 16.56 -10.77 15.10
N ILE A 340 16.21 -9.58 15.59
CA ILE A 340 16.99 -8.82 16.57
C ILE A 340 16.88 -9.45 17.98
N ALA A 341 15.76 -10.09 18.33
CA ALA A 341 15.46 -10.59 19.68
C ALA A 341 16.42 -11.66 20.26
N PRO A 342 16.95 -12.68 19.54
CA PRO A 342 17.90 -13.61 20.14
C PRO A 342 19.28 -12.97 20.36
N ALA A 343 19.72 -12.06 19.48
CA ALA A 343 20.93 -11.26 19.69
C ALA A 343 20.76 -10.25 20.84
N VAL A 344 19.57 -9.65 20.96
CA VAL A 344 19.19 -8.71 22.01
C VAL A 344 18.91 -9.39 23.35
N SER A 345 18.37 -10.60 23.40
CA SER A 345 18.14 -11.32 24.66
C SER A 345 19.42 -11.75 25.37
N LEU A 346 20.54 -11.85 24.63
CA LEU A 346 21.87 -12.08 25.19
C LEU A 346 22.52 -10.78 25.70
N TRP A 347 22.02 -9.60 25.27
CA TRP A 347 22.66 -8.28 25.46
C TRP A 347 21.79 -7.23 26.18
N MET A 348 20.48 -7.43 26.32
CA MET A 348 19.50 -6.46 26.82
C MET A 348 18.27 -7.15 27.45
N PRO A 349 18.23 -7.31 28.79
CA PRO A 349 17.07 -7.87 29.49
C PRO A 349 15.87 -6.90 29.67
N SER A 350 15.99 -5.61 29.30
CA SER A 350 14.99 -4.57 29.65
C SER A 350 13.97 -4.22 28.56
N LEU A 351 14.13 -4.67 27.31
CA LEU A 351 13.15 -4.43 26.24
C LEU A 351 11.96 -5.39 26.35
N LYS A 352 10.93 -5.01 27.11
CA LYS A 352 9.63 -5.69 27.06
C LYS A 352 8.92 -5.31 25.75
N ILE A 353 9.04 -6.17 24.75
CA ILE A 353 8.36 -6.07 23.44
C ILE A 353 6.81 -6.07 23.58
N GLN A 354 6.26 -6.32 24.76
CA GLN A 354 4.80 -6.43 24.99
C GLN A 354 4.02 -5.11 24.89
N SER A 355 4.61 -3.93 25.02
CA SER A 355 3.86 -2.66 24.97
C SER A 355 3.64 -2.10 23.57
N VAL A 356 4.29 -2.65 22.53
CA VAL A 356 4.09 -2.27 21.12
C VAL A 356 3.05 -3.19 20.44
N ILE A 357 2.48 -4.14 21.20
CA ILE A 357 1.58 -5.20 20.71
C ILE A 357 0.09 -4.87 20.94
N SER A 358 -0.26 -3.81 21.66
CA SER A 358 -1.66 -3.43 21.92
C SER A 358 -2.20 -2.37 20.98
#